data_AF-A0A839QCC3-F1
#
_entry.id   AF-A0A839QCC3-F1
#
_cell.length_a   1.000
_cell.length_b   1.000
_cell.length_c   1.000
_cell.angle_alpha   90.00
_cell.angle_beta   90.00
_cell.angle_gamma   90.00
#
_symmetry.space_group_name_H-M   'P 1'
#
loop_
_entity.id
_entity.type
_entity.pdbx_description
1 polymer ?
#
loop_
_entity_poly.entity_id
_entity_poly.type
_entity_poly.pdbx_seq_one_letter_code
_entity_poly.pdbx_strand_id
1 'polypeptide(L)'
;MEPHKRGRADAPAAPLTPAADPPLTPAPAAPLRTRSGAVVVLVGDVVEKLHRPGTDPRLLQERLRIAAASETLLSPLSVIPEAEGSRWRTRWPRVEVVAAVPESLPWVDAATTLAALHREPVPPRAPDHGWPQRLSRAWERLRDRTGPVRDAAASLPDAVRRAASPTRPVALVHGDWHLGQLGRLPGTLRWQLIDIDDVGVGDPAWDLARVAGFWAAGLVPDDDWRTFVDAYRRAGGPALPGGDPWAVLEPYARAAVVHAAASGLVHGDADPTQQALVDACGRMR
;
A
#
# COMPACT_ATOMS: atom_id res chain seq x y z
N MET A 1 87.70 8.61 -39.71
CA MET A 1 86.87 7.41 -39.81
C MET A 1 86.62 6.90 -38.40
N GLU A 2 85.49 7.33 -37.82
CA GLU A 2 85.05 7.03 -36.45
C GLU A 2 84.30 5.70 -36.35
N PRO A 3 84.24 5.09 -35.15
CA PRO A 3 83.64 3.78 -34.92
C PRO A 3 82.12 3.84 -34.73
N HIS A 4 81.42 2.89 -35.35
CA HIS A 4 79.97 2.71 -35.29
C HIS A 4 79.53 2.10 -33.95
N LYS A 5 78.74 2.84 -33.17
CA LYS A 5 78.11 2.40 -31.92
C LYS A 5 76.96 1.43 -32.21
N ARG A 6 76.92 0.31 -31.48
CA ARG A 6 75.81 -0.66 -31.44
C ARG A 6 74.55 0.00 -30.88
N GLY A 7 73.44 -0.08 -31.63
CA GLY A 7 72.11 0.30 -31.17
C GLY A 7 71.54 -0.72 -30.18
N ARG A 8 70.99 -0.22 -29.07
CA ARG A 8 70.09 -0.94 -28.16
C ARG A 8 68.76 -1.19 -28.87
N ALA A 9 68.23 -2.40 -28.76
CA ALA A 9 66.85 -2.70 -29.14
C ALA A 9 65.91 -2.18 -28.03
N ASP A 10 64.96 -1.33 -28.41
CA ASP A 10 63.87 -0.88 -27.56
C ASP A 10 62.87 -2.03 -27.32
N ALA A 11 62.51 -2.24 -26.05
CA ALA A 11 61.42 -3.12 -25.66
C ALA A 11 60.07 -2.44 -25.94
N PRO A 12 59.02 -3.17 -26.39
CA PRO A 12 57.71 -2.56 -26.60
C PRO A 12 57.06 -2.21 -25.26
N ALA A 13 56.54 -0.99 -25.19
CA ALA A 13 55.76 -0.49 -24.06
C ALA A 13 54.47 -1.31 -23.89
N ALA A 14 54.16 -1.71 -22.65
CA ALA A 14 52.89 -2.33 -22.31
C ALA A 14 51.72 -1.35 -22.52
N PRO A 15 50.56 -1.80 -23.03
CA PRO A 15 49.40 -0.94 -23.19
C PRO A 15 48.84 -0.55 -21.81
N LEU A 16 48.69 0.76 -21.60
CA LEU A 16 47.92 1.33 -20.49
C LEU A 16 46.45 0.94 -20.69
N THR A 17 45.95 0.00 -19.89
CA THR A 17 44.51 -0.23 -19.72
C THR A 17 43.85 1.04 -19.21
N PRO A 18 42.81 1.60 -19.87
CA PRO A 18 42.05 2.70 -19.31
C PRO A 18 41.37 2.22 -18.03
N ALA A 19 41.53 2.98 -16.94
CA ALA A 19 40.77 2.77 -15.72
C ALA A 19 39.28 2.81 -16.07
N ALA A 20 38.55 1.76 -15.70
CA ALA A 20 37.10 1.75 -15.84
C ALA A 20 36.51 2.92 -15.04
N ASP A 21 35.66 3.72 -15.67
CA ASP A 21 34.88 4.73 -14.98
C ASP A 21 34.13 4.08 -13.81
N PRO A 22 34.09 4.71 -12.62
CA PRO A 22 33.22 4.22 -11.56
C PRO A 22 31.79 4.15 -12.10
N PRO A 23 31.01 3.10 -11.79
CA PRO A 23 29.64 3.00 -12.28
C PRO A 23 28.89 4.27 -11.87
N LEU A 24 28.41 5.02 -12.87
CA LEU A 24 27.51 6.14 -12.68
C LEU A 24 26.31 5.63 -11.90
N THR A 25 26.22 5.98 -10.61
CA THR A 25 25.02 5.78 -9.83
C THR A 25 23.88 6.45 -10.60
N PRO A 26 22.85 5.71 -11.04
CA PRO A 26 21.77 6.32 -11.80
C PRO A 26 21.15 7.44 -10.95
N ALA A 27 20.94 8.59 -11.58
CA ALA A 27 20.32 9.72 -10.91
C ALA A 27 18.96 9.27 -10.33
N PRO A 28 18.62 9.68 -9.09
CA PRO A 28 17.35 9.32 -8.50
C PRO A 28 16.19 9.79 -9.40
N ALA A 29 15.18 8.94 -9.56
CA ALA A 29 13.97 9.34 -10.27
C ALA A 29 13.30 10.52 -9.56
N ALA A 30 12.50 11.30 -10.30
CA ALA A 30 11.78 12.42 -9.73
C ALA A 30 10.91 11.96 -8.54
N PRO A 31 10.93 12.67 -7.39
CA PRO A 31 10.20 12.28 -6.20
C PRO A 31 8.68 12.31 -6.43
N LEU A 32 8.02 11.19 -6.16
CA LEU A 32 6.57 11.07 -6.15
C LEU A 32 6.01 11.47 -4.79
N ARG A 33 5.12 12.44 -4.74
CA ARG A 33 4.39 12.81 -3.51
C ARG A 33 3.04 12.11 -3.48
N THR A 34 2.74 11.42 -2.37
CA THR A 34 1.46 10.74 -2.19
C THR A 34 0.41 11.67 -1.60
N ARG A 35 -0.87 11.30 -1.75
CA ARG A 35 -2.01 11.98 -1.10
C ARG A 35 -1.96 11.91 0.44
N SER A 36 -1.22 10.95 1.00
CA SER A 36 -1.00 10.84 2.45
C SER A 36 0.12 11.76 2.97
N GLY A 37 0.83 12.45 2.07
CA GLY A 37 1.97 13.32 2.39
C GLY A 37 3.31 12.61 2.45
N ALA A 38 3.38 11.32 2.11
CA ALA A 38 4.63 10.60 1.94
C ALA A 38 5.36 11.04 0.66
N VAL A 39 6.67 10.86 0.61
CA VAL A 39 7.48 11.07 -0.59
C VAL A 39 8.18 9.76 -0.92
N VAL A 40 8.10 9.35 -2.17
CA VAL A 40 8.69 8.11 -2.67
C VAL A 40 9.69 8.46 -3.76
N VAL A 41 10.90 7.93 -3.64
CA VAL A 41 12.00 8.14 -4.59
C VAL A 41 12.55 6.79 -5.00
N LEU A 42 12.72 6.58 -6.29
CA LEU A 42 13.39 5.39 -6.81
C LEU A 42 14.88 5.71 -7.01
N VAL A 43 15.74 4.92 -6.37
CA VAL A 43 17.20 5.00 -6.44
C VAL A 43 17.73 3.65 -6.88
N GLY A 44 17.93 3.47 -8.19
CA GLY A 44 18.30 2.16 -8.76
C GLY A 44 17.20 1.11 -8.57
N ASP A 45 17.51 0.07 -7.80
CA ASP A 45 16.62 -1.02 -7.40
C ASP A 45 16.02 -0.84 -6.00
N VAL A 46 16.23 0.32 -5.37
CA VAL A 46 15.71 0.67 -4.04
C VAL A 46 14.65 1.74 -4.14
N VAL A 47 13.55 1.53 -3.43
CA VAL A 47 12.53 2.55 -3.19
C VAL A 47 12.76 3.16 -1.81
N GLU A 48 13.10 4.44 -1.77
CA GLU A 48 13.15 5.22 -0.54
C GLU A 48 11.79 5.87 -0.30
N LYS A 49 11.19 5.59 0.85
CA LYS A 49 9.93 6.20 1.28
C LYS A 49 10.17 7.06 2.51
N LEU A 50 9.98 8.37 2.35
CA LEU A 50 9.90 9.34 3.43
C LEU A 50 8.45 9.44 3.91
N HIS A 51 8.18 8.88 5.08
CA HIS A 51 6.87 8.81 5.70
C HIS A 51 6.30 10.19 6.03
N ARG A 52 4.98 10.32 6.02
CA ARG A 52 4.28 11.59 6.27
C ARG A 52 4.71 12.24 7.61
N PRO A 53 4.59 13.57 7.74
CA PRO A 53 4.81 14.26 9.01
C PRO A 53 3.94 13.67 10.15
N GLY A 54 4.50 13.61 11.35
CA GLY A 54 3.80 13.10 12.54
C GLY A 54 3.70 11.56 12.61
N THR A 55 4.40 10.82 11.75
CA THR A 55 4.51 9.35 11.86
C THR A 55 5.24 8.98 13.15
N ASP A 56 4.64 8.13 13.98
CA ASP A 56 5.26 7.60 15.19
C ASP A 56 6.36 6.58 14.81
N PRO A 57 7.64 6.83 15.13
CA PRO A 57 8.73 5.93 14.78
C PRO A 57 8.64 4.55 15.43
N ARG A 58 8.06 4.45 16.64
CA ARG A 58 7.95 3.17 17.35
C ARG A 58 6.90 2.29 16.67
N LEU A 59 5.73 2.86 16.36
CA LEU A 59 4.70 2.14 15.61
C LEU A 59 5.18 1.76 14.20
N LEU A 60 5.90 2.65 13.52
CA LEU A 60 6.50 2.35 12.22
C LEU A 60 7.51 1.21 12.33
N GLN A 61 8.37 1.21 13.35
CA GLN A 61 9.34 0.15 13.58
C GLN A 61 8.67 -1.21 13.81
N GLU A 62 7.59 -1.26 14.59
CA GLU A 62 6.85 -2.52 14.79
C GLU A 62 6.24 -3.01 13.47
N ARG A 63 5.63 -2.13 12.67
CA ARG A 63 5.07 -2.50 11.36
C ARG A 63 6.15 -3.00 10.39
N LEU A 64 7.35 -2.43 10.42
CA LEU A 64 8.50 -2.93 9.66
C LEU A 64 8.93 -4.33 10.11
N ARG A 65 8.93 -4.62 11.42
CA ARG A 65 9.22 -5.97 11.94
C ARG A 65 8.15 -6.98 11.52
N ILE A 66 6.89 -6.59 11.55
CA ILE A 66 5.78 -7.41 11.04
C ILE A 66 6.02 -7.73 9.56
N ALA A 67 6.33 -6.71 8.74
CA ALA A 67 6.60 -6.89 7.32
C ALA A 67 7.84 -7.78 7.04
N ALA A 68 8.88 -7.68 7.85
CA ALA A 68 10.07 -8.52 7.71
C ALA A 68 9.84 -9.99 8.11
N ALA A 69 8.86 -10.26 8.98
CA ALA A 69 8.50 -11.61 9.42
C ALA A 69 7.34 -12.23 8.61
N SER A 70 6.69 -11.44 7.76
CA SER A 70 5.57 -11.85 6.93
C SER A 70 6.06 -12.42 5.62
N GLU A 71 5.40 -13.48 5.14
CA GLU A 71 5.63 -13.92 3.77
C GLU A 71 4.84 -13.04 2.80
N THR A 72 3.65 -12.56 3.17
CA THR A 72 2.73 -11.86 2.27
C THR A 72 3.00 -10.38 2.11
N LEU A 73 3.56 -9.72 3.12
CA LEU A 73 4.04 -8.34 3.02
C LEU A 73 5.41 -8.33 2.34
N LEU A 74 5.71 -7.25 1.61
CA LEU A 74 7.06 -7.02 1.10
C LEU A 74 8.00 -6.78 2.29
N SER A 75 9.13 -7.46 2.36
CA SER A 75 10.10 -7.24 3.42
C SER A 75 10.89 -5.94 3.17
N PRO A 76 11.08 -5.08 4.19
CA PRO A 76 11.91 -3.89 4.06
C PRO A 76 13.40 -4.26 4.02
N LEU A 77 14.25 -3.38 3.48
CA LEU A 77 15.71 -3.55 3.51
C LEU A 77 16.29 -3.37 4.93
N SER A 78 15.56 -2.65 5.79
CA SER A 78 15.88 -2.45 7.19
C SER A 78 14.60 -2.31 8.00
N VAL A 79 14.56 -2.91 9.18
CA VAL A 79 13.46 -2.73 10.14
C VAL A 79 13.61 -1.46 10.99
N ILE A 80 14.72 -0.74 10.86
CA ILE A 80 14.99 0.49 11.62
C ILE A 80 14.70 1.68 10.70
N PRO A 81 13.69 2.52 11.00
CA PRO A 81 13.44 3.73 10.24
C PRO A 81 14.55 4.75 10.50
N GLU A 82 15.01 5.43 9.44
CA GLU A 82 16.06 6.43 9.49
C GLU A 82 15.46 7.82 9.73
N ALA A 83 16.03 8.59 10.66
CA ALA A 83 15.57 9.96 10.91
C ALA A 83 16.00 10.90 9.76
N GLU A 84 15.08 11.70 9.25
CA GLU A 84 15.34 12.74 8.26
C GLU A 84 14.58 14.02 8.65
N GLY A 85 15.28 14.90 9.37
CA GLY A 85 14.66 16.07 9.99
C GLY A 85 13.59 15.65 11.00
N SER A 86 12.35 16.10 10.78
CA SER A 86 11.19 15.73 11.61
C SER A 86 10.40 14.52 11.08
N ARG A 87 10.91 13.85 10.05
CA ARG A 87 10.25 12.74 9.36
C ARG A 87 11.13 11.49 9.41
N TRP A 88 10.58 10.38 8.93
CA TRP A 88 11.21 9.07 8.98
C TRP A 88 11.29 8.46 7.59
N ARG A 89 12.45 7.92 7.22
CA ARG A 89 12.70 7.25 5.95
C ARG A 89 12.79 5.73 6.14
N THR A 90 12.29 5.00 5.17
CA THR A 90 12.43 3.54 5.05
C THR A 90 12.84 3.17 3.63
N ARG A 91 13.47 2.00 3.47
CA ARG A 91 14.00 1.54 2.18
C ARG A 91 13.47 0.16 1.86
N TRP A 92 13.10 -0.04 0.60
CA TRP A 92 12.39 -1.22 0.13
C TRP A 92 13.01 -1.70 -1.18
N PRO A 93 12.99 -3.02 -1.46
CA PRO A 93 13.24 -3.50 -2.81
C PRO A 93 12.24 -2.88 -3.80
N ARG A 94 12.69 -2.56 -5.00
CA ARG A 94 11.81 -2.18 -6.11
C ARG A 94 10.97 -3.37 -6.53
N VAL A 95 9.67 -3.14 -6.68
CA VAL A 95 8.69 -4.12 -7.16
C VAL A 95 7.97 -3.62 -8.41
N GLU A 96 7.51 -4.57 -9.22
CA GLU A 96 6.52 -4.36 -10.27
C GLU A 96 5.14 -4.23 -9.61
N VAL A 97 4.51 -3.06 -9.73
CA VAL A 97 3.15 -2.83 -9.22
C VAL A 97 2.11 -3.05 -10.32
N VAL A 98 0.85 -3.25 -9.95
CA VAL A 98 -0.26 -3.30 -10.91
C VAL A 98 -0.26 -2.01 -11.74
N ALA A 99 -0.27 -2.16 -13.07
CA ALA A 99 -0.29 -1.04 -14.00
C ALA A 99 -1.53 -0.16 -13.80
N ALA A 100 -1.42 1.14 -14.08
CA ALA A 100 -2.54 2.07 -13.94
C ALA A 100 -3.73 1.73 -14.86
N VAL A 101 -3.44 1.18 -16.05
CA VAL A 101 -4.43 0.66 -16.99
C VAL A 101 -4.03 -0.76 -17.36
N PRO A 102 -4.42 -1.77 -16.57
CA PRO A 102 -4.07 -3.15 -16.86
C PRO A 102 -5.04 -3.74 -17.90
N GLU A 103 -4.55 -4.66 -18.73
CA GLU A 103 -5.40 -5.42 -19.67
C GLU A 103 -6.41 -6.31 -18.92
N SER A 104 -6.03 -6.80 -17.74
CA SER A 104 -6.91 -7.50 -16.80
C SER A 104 -6.51 -7.20 -15.36
N LEU A 105 -7.49 -7.03 -14.48
CA LEU A 105 -7.24 -6.82 -13.06
C LEU A 105 -6.96 -8.16 -12.38
N PRO A 106 -5.92 -8.27 -11.54
CA PRO A 106 -5.52 -9.53 -10.92
C PRO A 106 -6.40 -9.88 -9.70
N TRP A 107 -7.73 -9.88 -9.83
CA TRP A 107 -8.65 -10.02 -8.70
C TRP A 107 -8.46 -11.32 -7.90
N VAL A 108 -8.21 -12.44 -8.59
CA VAL A 108 -7.99 -13.74 -7.94
C VAL A 108 -6.71 -13.73 -7.11
N ASP A 109 -5.61 -13.24 -7.68
CA ASP A 109 -4.33 -13.12 -6.98
C ASP A 109 -4.44 -12.15 -5.81
N ALA A 110 -5.05 -10.99 -6.05
CA ALA A 110 -5.28 -9.96 -5.05
C ALA A 110 -6.05 -10.49 -3.83
N ALA A 111 -7.14 -11.23 -4.08
CA ALA A 111 -7.95 -11.86 -3.04
C ALA A 111 -7.18 -12.96 -2.30
N THR A 112 -6.40 -13.76 -3.03
CA THR A 112 -5.63 -14.87 -2.47
C THR A 112 -4.50 -14.36 -1.59
N THR A 113 -3.75 -13.35 -2.02
CA THR A 113 -2.70 -12.69 -1.23
C THR A 113 -3.30 -12.03 0.02
N LEU A 114 -4.45 -11.36 -0.10
CA LEU A 114 -5.11 -10.76 1.05
C LEU A 114 -5.64 -11.81 2.04
N ALA A 115 -6.19 -12.92 1.57
CA ALA A 115 -6.59 -14.04 2.42
C ALA A 115 -5.38 -14.66 3.15
N ALA A 116 -4.25 -14.77 2.46
CA ALA A 116 -3.01 -15.28 3.04
C ALA A 116 -2.52 -14.37 4.19
N LEU A 117 -2.52 -13.04 4.02
CA LEU A 117 -2.17 -12.09 5.09
C LEU A 117 -3.05 -12.31 6.33
N HIS A 118 -4.37 -12.39 6.12
CA HIS A 118 -5.31 -12.56 7.23
C HIS A 118 -5.21 -13.90 7.95
N ARG A 119 -4.50 -14.87 7.37
CA ARG A 119 -4.23 -16.18 7.97
C ARG A 119 -2.87 -16.27 8.65
N GLU A 120 -2.01 -15.27 8.49
CA GLU A 120 -0.74 -15.21 9.21
C GLU A 120 -0.99 -15.07 10.72
N PRO A 121 -0.11 -15.63 11.57
CA PRO A 121 -0.22 -15.47 13.00
C PRO A 121 -0.04 -14.01 13.38
N VAL A 122 -0.92 -13.50 14.25
CA VAL A 122 -0.81 -12.13 14.76
C VAL A 122 0.36 -12.04 15.74
N PRO A 123 1.37 -11.19 15.48
CA PRO A 123 2.50 -11.05 16.39
C PRO A 123 2.07 -10.52 17.76
N PRO A 124 2.68 -11.00 18.85
CA PRO A 124 2.41 -10.45 20.18
C PRO A 124 2.67 -8.94 20.19
N ARG A 125 1.72 -8.16 20.73
CA ARG A 125 1.80 -6.69 20.80
C ARG A 125 1.81 -5.98 19.44
N ALA A 126 1.31 -6.61 18.37
CA ALA A 126 1.05 -5.91 17.12
C ALA A 126 0.19 -4.65 17.40
N PRO A 127 0.52 -3.50 16.79
CA PRO A 127 -0.31 -2.30 16.93
C PRO A 127 -1.66 -2.52 16.25
N ASP A 128 -2.67 -1.76 16.65
CA ASP A 128 -3.93 -1.71 15.90
C ASP A 128 -3.68 -1.26 14.45
N HIS A 129 -4.45 -1.82 13.53
CA HIS A 129 -4.45 -1.37 12.14
C HIS A 129 -4.94 0.10 12.03
N GLY A 130 -4.49 0.81 10.99
CA GLY A 130 -4.58 2.28 10.93
C GLY A 130 -5.94 2.88 10.54
N TRP A 131 -6.94 2.03 10.24
CA TRP A 131 -8.23 2.47 9.69
C TRP A 131 -8.98 3.45 10.61
N PRO A 132 -9.11 3.22 11.93
CA PRO A 132 -9.76 4.18 12.83
C PRO A 132 -9.13 5.58 12.77
N GLN A 133 -7.79 5.67 12.73
CA GLN A 133 -7.10 6.94 12.62
C GLN A 133 -7.25 7.56 11.23
N ARG A 134 -7.35 6.76 10.15
CA ARG A 134 -7.65 7.26 8.80
C ARG A 134 -9.04 7.88 8.74
N LEU A 135 -10.04 7.21 9.31
CA LEU A 135 -11.41 7.70 9.36
C LEU A 135 -11.52 8.99 10.19
N SER A 136 -10.86 9.05 11.35
CA SER A 136 -10.79 10.27 12.17
C SER A 136 -10.23 11.46 11.40
N ARG A 137 -9.10 11.27 10.68
CA ARG A 137 -8.50 12.31 9.84
C ARG A 137 -9.41 12.74 8.68
N ALA A 138 -10.13 11.79 8.07
CA ALA A 138 -11.10 12.11 7.03
C ALA A 138 -12.22 13.02 7.57
N TRP A 139 -12.73 12.73 8.77
CA TRP A 139 -13.76 13.57 9.41
C TRP A 139 -13.26 14.95 9.81
N GLU A 140 -12.04 15.06 10.34
CA GLU A 140 -11.45 16.36 10.65
C GLU A 140 -11.40 17.25 9.40
N ARG A 141 -11.06 16.69 8.24
CA ARG A 141 -11.04 17.42 6.97
C ARG A 141 -12.43 17.79 6.44
N LEU A 142 -13.47 17.09 6.89
CA LEU A 142 -14.87 17.39 6.54
C LEU A 142 -15.53 18.38 7.50
N ARG A 143 -14.89 18.74 8.62
CA ARG A 143 -15.50 19.50 9.74
C ARG A 143 -16.24 20.77 9.27
N ASP A 144 -15.61 21.53 8.39
CA ASP A 144 -16.13 22.81 7.90
C ASP A 144 -16.86 22.69 6.54
N ARG A 145 -17.04 21.45 6.04
CA ARG A 145 -17.76 21.18 4.80
C ARG A 145 -19.23 20.91 5.08
N THR A 146 -20.04 20.99 4.03
CA THR A 146 -21.45 20.58 4.03
C THR A 146 -21.73 19.66 2.86
N GLY A 147 -22.87 18.97 2.90
CA GLY A 147 -23.32 18.11 1.80
C GLY A 147 -23.21 16.62 2.08
N PRO A 148 -23.50 15.78 1.07
CA PRO A 148 -23.84 14.37 1.27
C PRO A 148 -22.72 13.54 1.91
N VAL A 149 -21.46 13.87 1.64
CA VAL A 149 -20.31 13.16 2.24
C VAL A 149 -20.24 13.39 3.75
N ARG A 150 -20.54 14.60 4.24
CA ARG A 150 -20.56 14.88 5.67
C ARG A 150 -21.77 14.24 6.35
N ASP A 151 -22.93 14.25 5.69
CA ASP A 151 -24.14 13.61 6.22
C ASP A 151 -23.95 12.10 6.36
N ALA A 152 -23.41 11.45 5.32
CA ALA A 152 -23.08 10.03 5.36
C ALA A 152 -22.01 9.71 6.41
N ALA A 153 -21.00 10.58 6.57
CA ALA A 153 -20.00 10.43 7.62
C ALA A 153 -20.63 10.45 9.03
N ALA A 154 -21.64 11.30 9.26
CA ALA A 154 -22.34 11.40 10.53
C ALA A 154 -23.25 10.20 10.82
N SER A 155 -23.74 9.49 9.79
CA SER A 155 -24.58 8.30 9.92
C SER A 155 -23.81 6.98 10.07
N LEU A 156 -22.47 7.02 10.01
CA LEU A 156 -21.65 5.82 10.15
C LEU A 156 -21.82 5.17 11.55
N PRO A 157 -22.04 3.84 11.61
CA PRO A 157 -22.27 3.15 12.86
C PRO A 157 -21.00 3.07 13.73
N ASP A 158 -21.16 2.97 15.04
CA ASP A 158 -20.01 2.92 15.97
C ASP A 158 -19.06 1.74 15.73
N ALA A 159 -19.54 0.68 15.07
CA ALA A 159 -18.72 -0.46 14.69
C ALA A 159 -17.47 -0.04 13.88
N VAL A 160 -17.60 0.95 13.00
CA VAL A 160 -16.48 1.42 12.15
C VAL A 160 -15.52 2.35 12.87
N ARG A 161 -15.77 2.67 14.15
CA ARG A 161 -14.87 3.45 14.99
C ARG A 161 -13.87 2.58 15.76
N ARG A 162 -14.07 1.26 15.76
CA ARG A 162 -13.24 0.30 16.50
C ARG A 162 -12.33 -0.47 15.55
N ALA A 163 -11.14 -0.82 16.03
CA ALA A 163 -10.20 -1.66 15.30
C ALA A 163 -10.67 -3.13 15.23
N ALA A 164 -11.34 -3.62 16.29
CA ALA A 164 -11.85 -4.98 16.37
C ALA A 164 -13.22 -5.03 17.07
N SER A 165 -13.91 -6.16 16.91
CA SER A 165 -15.14 -6.50 17.63
C SER A 165 -14.96 -7.83 18.37
N PRO A 166 -15.45 -8.00 19.61
CA PRO A 166 -15.35 -9.25 20.35
C PRO A 166 -15.99 -10.46 19.65
N THR A 167 -16.96 -10.21 18.78
CA THR A 167 -17.73 -11.25 18.07
C THR A 167 -17.20 -11.55 16.68
N ARG A 168 -16.06 -10.96 16.31
CA ARG A 168 -15.49 -11.03 14.96
C ARG A 168 -14.09 -11.63 15.00
N PRO A 169 -13.63 -12.23 13.89
CA PRO A 169 -12.26 -12.66 13.75
C PRO A 169 -11.28 -11.51 13.98
N VAL A 170 -10.15 -11.83 14.58
CA VAL A 170 -9.03 -10.91 14.75
C VAL A 170 -7.88 -11.47 13.91
N ALA A 171 -7.33 -10.64 13.02
CA ALA A 171 -6.29 -11.02 12.08
C ALA A 171 -5.26 -9.89 11.93
N LEU A 172 -4.17 -10.19 11.22
CA LEU A 172 -3.30 -9.14 10.68
C LEU A 172 -3.99 -8.51 9.47
N VAL A 173 -4.24 -7.21 9.53
CA VAL A 173 -4.98 -6.41 8.55
C VAL A 173 -4.01 -5.40 7.93
N HIS A 174 -4.07 -5.23 6.62
CA HIS A 174 -3.28 -4.27 5.87
C HIS A 174 -3.61 -2.82 6.24
N GLY A 175 -4.89 -2.51 6.43
CA GLY A 175 -5.38 -1.22 6.92
C GLY A 175 -5.53 -0.13 5.86
N ASP A 176 -4.99 -0.35 4.66
CA ASP A 176 -5.21 0.49 3.47
C ASP A 176 -5.25 -0.31 2.15
N TRP A 177 -5.77 -1.53 2.17
CA TRP A 177 -5.71 -2.39 0.99
C TRP A 177 -6.44 -1.81 -0.24
N HIS A 178 -5.76 -1.82 -1.39
CA HIS A 178 -6.32 -1.62 -2.73
C HIS A 178 -5.39 -2.25 -3.77
N LEU A 179 -5.82 -2.42 -5.02
CA LEU A 179 -5.02 -3.10 -6.05
C LEU A 179 -3.63 -2.45 -6.30
N GLY A 180 -3.52 -1.13 -6.10
CA GLY A 180 -2.24 -0.42 -6.17
C GLY A 180 -1.23 -0.78 -5.07
N GLN A 181 -1.64 -1.57 -4.08
CA GLN A 181 -0.78 -2.11 -3.00
C GLN A 181 -0.30 -3.53 -3.28
N LEU A 182 -0.53 -4.04 -4.50
CA LEU A 182 0.08 -5.29 -4.96
C LEU A 182 1.39 -4.97 -5.68
N GLY A 183 2.44 -5.63 -5.21
CA GLY A 183 3.77 -5.58 -5.80
C GLY A 183 4.32 -6.98 -6.00
N ARG A 184 5.18 -7.14 -7.00
CA ARG A 184 5.89 -8.39 -7.27
C ARG A 184 7.37 -8.10 -7.50
N LEU A 185 8.26 -8.86 -6.87
CA LEU A 185 9.69 -8.74 -7.16
C LEU A 185 9.96 -9.13 -8.62
N PRO A 186 10.80 -8.39 -9.35
CA PRO A 186 11.16 -8.72 -10.72
C PRO A 186 11.61 -10.19 -10.86
N GLY A 187 11.08 -10.89 -11.87
CA GLY A 187 11.40 -12.30 -12.12
C GLY A 187 10.71 -13.32 -11.20
N THR A 188 9.88 -12.88 -10.26
CA THR A 188 9.04 -13.78 -9.45
C THR A 188 7.61 -13.82 -10.00
N LEU A 189 6.81 -14.81 -9.62
CA LEU A 189 5.37 -14.86 -9.93
C LEU A 189 4.49 -14.49 -8.72
N ARG A 190 5.10 -14.25 -7.56
CA ARG A 190 4.40 -14.16 -6.28
C ARG A 190 4.07 -12.71 -5.93
N TRP A 191 2.78 -12.42 -5.82
CA TRP A 191 2.31 -11.13 -5.33
C TRP A 191 2.56 -10.96 -3.83
N GLN A 192 2.99 -9.76 -3.46
CA GLN A 192 3.16 -9.28 -2.09
C GLN A 192 2.42 -7.96 -1.91
N LEU A 193 2.10 -7.64 -0.66
CA LEU A 193 1.49 -6.37 -0.29
C LEU A 193 2.56 -5.35 0.12
N ILE A 194 2.41 -4.12 -0.35
CA ILE A 194 3.31 -2.99 -0.05
C ILE A 194 2.57 -1.92 0.77
N ASP A 195 3.28 -0.89 1.23
CA ASP A 195 2.70 0.24 1.98
C ASP A 195 2.13 -0.14 3.35
N ILE A 196 3.02 -0.63 4.22
CA ILE A 196 2.69 -1.19 5.54
C ILE A 196 2.30 -0.15 6.61
N ASP A 197 2.09 1.12 6.24
CA ASP A 197 1.93 2.23 7.19
C ASP A 197 0.76 2.04 8.15
N ASP A 198 -0.28 1.33 7.70
CA ASP A 198 -1.52 1.09 8.43
C ASP A 198 -1.70 -0.39 8.82
N VAL A 199 -0.69 -1.23 8.59
CA VAL A 199 -0.72 -2.66 8.96
C VAL A 199 -0.86 -2.81 10.48
N GLY A 200 -1.71 -3.74 10.92
CA GLY A 200 -1.86 -4.02 12.34
C GLY A 200 -2.95 -5.05 12.62
N VAL A 201 -3.21 -5.29 13.89
CA VAL A 201 -4.26 -6.22 14.32
C VAL A 201 -5.64 -5.58 14.21
N GLY A 202 -6.65 -6.32 13.74
CA GLY A 202 -8.02 -5.83 13.62
C GLY A 202 -9.01 -6.81 13.03
N ASP A 203 -10.22 -6.33 12.72
CA ASP A 203 -11.21 -7.08 11.94
C ASP A 203 -10.81 -7.09 10.45
N PRO A 204 -10.58 -8.27 9.85
CA PRO A 204 -10.16 -8.38 8.45
C PRO A 204 -11.19 -7.88 7.42
N ALA A 205 -12.44 -7.62 7.82
CA ALA A 205 -13.42 -6.96 6.96
C ALA A 205 -12.96 -5.58 6.46
N TRP A 206 -12.09 -4.91 7.21
CA TRP A 206 -11.56 -3.59 6.85
C TRP A 206 -10.77 -3.55 5.55
N ASP A 207 -10.09 -4.63 5.19
CA ASP A 207 -9.35 -4.69 3.93
C ASP A 207 -10.25 -5.00 2.72
N LEU A 208 -11.42 -5.60 2.95
CA LEU A 208 -12.44 -5.81 1.91
C LEU A 208 -13.34 -4.60 1.72
N ALA A 209 -13.35 -3.69 2.69
CA ALA A 209 -14.25 -2.53 2.75
C ALA A 209 -14.22 -1.67 1.50
N ARG A 210 -13.04 -1.36 0.96
CA ARG A 210 -12.91 -0.48 -0.20
C ARG A 210 -13.49 -1.11 -1.47
N VAL A 211 -13.12 -2.35 -1.79
CA VAL A 211 -13.64 -3.03 -2.98
C VAL A 211 -15.15 -3.26 -2.86
N ALA A 212 -15.66 -3.63 -1.68
CA ALA A 212 -17.08 -3.79 -1.44
C ALA A 212 -17.86 -2.47 -1.58
N GLY A 213 -17.31 -1.38 -1.03
CA GLY A 213 -17.89 -0.05 -1.15
C GLY A 213 -17.89 0.47 -2.59
N PHE A 214 -16.84 0.19 -3.36
CA PHE A 214 -16.74 0.60 -4.76
C PHE A 214 -17.67 -0.23 -5.64
N TRP A 215 -17.82 -1.53 -5.37
CA TRP A 215 -18.87 -2.36 -5.97
C TRP A 215 -20.27 -1.78 -5.70
N ALA A 216 -20.60 -1.49 -4.44
CA ALA A 216 -21.88 -0.89 -4.07
C ALA A 216 -22.13 0.51 -4.67
N ALA A 217 -21.05 1.23 -5.00
CA ALA A 217 -21.10 2.52 -5.70
C ALA A 217 -21.23 2.38 -7.23
N GLY A 218 -21.14 1.17 -7.78
CA GLY A 218 -21.18 0.90 -9.23
C GLY A 218 -19.83 1.06 -9.94
N LEU A 219 -18.72 1.08 -9.19
CA LEU A 219 -17.35 1.27 -9.71
C LEU A 219 -16.59 -0.04 -9.93
N VAL A 220 -17.11 -1.16 -9.42
CA VAL A 220 -16.56 -2.50 -9.65
C VAL A 220 -17.68 -3.35 -10.27
N PRO A 221 -17.46 -4.00 -11.42
CA PRO A 221 -18.44 -4.89 -12.02
C PRO A 221 -18.84 -6.05 -11.10
N ASP A 222 -20.06 -6.56 -11.25
CA ASP A 222 -20.56 -7.68 -10.44
C ASP A 222 -19.70 -8.94 -10.56
N ASP A 223 -19.20 -9.26 -11.76
CA ASP A 223 -18.39 -10.45 -11.99
C ASP A 223 -17.00 -10.33 -11.36
N ASP A 224 -16.41 -9.12 -11.35
CA ASP A 224 -15.16 -8.82 -10.68
C ASP A 224 -15.30 -8.96 -9.16
N TRP A 225 -16.40 -8.40 -8.61
CA TRP A 225 -16.73 -8.52 -7.20
C TRP A 225 -16.92 -9.97 -6.76
N ARG A 226 -17.71 -10.74 -7.51
CA ARG A 226 -17.92 -12.19 -7.26
C ARG A 226 -16.60 -12.96 -7.35
N THR A 227 -15.81 -12.69 -8.38
CA THR A 227 -14.49 -13.33 -8.58
C THR A 227 -13.57 -13.09 -7.38
N PHE A 228 -13.51 -11.85 -6.89
CA PHE A 228 -12.71 -11.48 -5.72
C PHE A 228 -13.20 -12.19 -4.45
N VAL A 229 -14.50 -12.12 -4.15
CA VAL A 229 -15.08 -12.75 -2.95
C VAL A 229 -14.89 -14.26 -2.96
N ASP A 230 -15.14 -14.91 -4.09
CA ASP A 230 -15.01 -16.36 -4.21
C ASP A 230 -13.56 -16.81 -4.08
N ALA A 231 -12.61 -16.06 -4.66
CA ALA A 231 -11.18 -16.33 -4.49
C ALA A 231 -10.74 -16.15 -3.03
N TYR A 232 -11.17 -15.08 -2.36
CA TYR A 232 -10.86 -14.84 -0.95
C TYR A 232 -11.36 -15.99 -0.05
N ARG A 233 -12.60 -16.44 -0.29
CA ARG A 233 -13.20 -17.58 0.43
C ARG A 233 -12.48 -18.89 0.15
N ARG A 234 -12.19 -19.19 -1.11
CA ARG A 234 -11.44 -20.42 -1.49
C ARG A 234 -10.05 -20.46 -0.86
N ALA A 235 -9.40 -19.31 -0.73
CA ALA A 235 -8.11 -19.18 -0.04
C ALA A 235 -8.22 -19.27 1.50
N GLY A 236 -9.43 -19.43 2.06
CA GLY A 236 -9.67 -19.58 3.49
C GLY A 236 -9.64 -18.25 4.25
N GLY A 237 -9.92 -17.14 3.58
CA GLY A 237 -9.95 -15.82 4.20
C GLY A 237 -10.98 -15.73 5.34
N PRO A 238 -10.61 -15.31 6.56
CA PRO A 238 -11.45 -15.41 7.74
C PRO A 238 -12.52 -14.31 7.84
N ALA A 239 -12.46 -13.24 7.04
CA ALA A 239 -13.35 -12.10 7.20
C ALA A 239 -14.83 -12.42 6.98
N LEU A 240 -15.13 -13.34 6.08
CA LEU A 240 -16.48 -13.55 5.59
C LEU A 240 -17.04 -14.88 6.09
N PRO A 241 -18.21 -14.90 6.73
CA PRO A 241 -18.93 -16.14 6.95
C PRO A 241 -19.38 -16.76 5.61
N GLY A 242 -19.87 -17.99 5.68
CA GLY A 242 -20.63 -18.57 4.57
C GLY A 242 -21.90 -17.74 4.29
N GLY A 243 -22.38 -17.76 3.04
CA GLY A 243 -23.59 -17.05 2.62
C GLY A 243 -23.32 -15.64 2.06
N ASP A 244 -24.20 -14.68 2.35
CA ASP A 244 -24.10 -13.32 1.85
C ASP A 244 -22.98 -12.54 2.58
N PRO A 245 -21.93 -12.05 1.87
CA PRO A 245 -20.88 -11.25 2.50
C PRO A 245 -21.34 -9.84 2.91
N TRP A 246 -22.43 -9.33 2.33
CA TRP A 246 -22.82 -7.93 2.49
C TRP A 246 -23.21 -7.58 3.92
N ALA A 247 -23.89 -8.49 4.63
CA ALA A 247 -24.25 -8.28 6.03
C ALA A 247 -23.06 -7.95 6.95
N VAL A 248 -21.86 -8.45 6.62
CA VAL A 248 -20.62 -8.13 7.34
C VAL A 248 -19.97 -6.87 6.78
N LEU A 249 -19.95 -6.70 5.47
CA LEU A 249 -19.16 -5.67 4.81
C LEU A 249 -19.84 -4.30 4.76
N GLU A 250 -21.17 -4.22 4.80
CA GLU A 250 -21.93 -2.99 4.59
C GLU A 250 -21.44 -1.81 5.46
N PRO A 251 -21.23 -1.96 6.78
CA PRO A 251 -20.78 -0.83 7.61
C PRO A 251 -19.41 -0.32 7.18
N TYR A 252 -18.47 -1.24 6.94
CA TYR A 252 -17.10 -0.92 6.55
C TYR A 252 -17.04 -0.36 5.14
N ALA A 253 -17.86 -0.89 4.23
CA ALA A 253 -17.99 -0.42 2.85
C ALA A 253 -18.47 1.03 2.80
N ARG A 254 -19.47 1.40 3.62
CA ARG A 254 -19.87 2.80 3.79
C ARG A 254 -18.72 3.67 4.27
N ALA A 255 -17.99 3.24 5.30
CA ALA A 255 -16.85 3.99 5.83
C ALA A 255 -15.75 4.19 4.77
N ALA A 256 -15.49 3.17 3.95
CA ALA A 256 -14.55 3.22 2.83
C ALA A 256 -14.94 4.23 1.76
N VAL A 257 -16.22 4.24 1.35
CA VAL A 257 -16.73 5.20 0.37
C VAL A 257 -16.69 6.63 0.92
N VAL A 258 -17.13 6.84 2.16
CA VAL A 258 -17.05 8.16 2.82
C VAL A 258 -15.60 8.65 2.88
N HIS A 259 -14.66 7.79 3.30
CA HIS A 259 -13.24 8.14 3.34
C HIS A 259 -12.70 8.50 1.96
N ALA A 260 -13.02 7.72 0.93
CA ALA A 260 -12.57 7.96 -0.45
C ALA A 260 -13.15 9.27 -1.00
N ALA A 261 -14.46 9.49 -0.87
CA ALA A 261 -15.11 10.73 -1.29
C ALA A 261 -14.54 11.96 -0.57
N ALA A 262 -14.34 11.87 0.75
CA ALA A 262 -13.73 12.94 1.53
C ALA A 262 -12.30 13.25 1.08
N SER A 263 -11.51 12.21 0.79
CA SER A 263 -10.15 12.37 0.27
C SER A 263 -10.15 13.09 -1.07
N GLY A 264 -10.99 12.68 -2.03
CA GLY A 264 -11.06 13.34 -3.34
C GLY A 264 -11.50 14.79 -3.25
N LEU A 265 -12.50 15.11 -2.42
CA LEU A 265 -12.95 16.49 -2.18
C LEU A 265 -11.87 17.41 -1.60
N VAL A 266 -10.97 16.87 -0.79
CA VAL A 266 -9.84 17.62 -0.22
C VAL A 266 -8.77 17.89 -1.26
N HIS A 267 -8.56 16.98 -2.21
CA HIS A 267 -7.57 17.12 -3.27
C HIS A 267 -8.12 17.82 -4.52
N GLY A 268 -9.42 18.16 -4.55
CA GLY A 268 -10.05 18.81 -5.69
C GLY A 268 -10.33 17.86 -6.86
N ASP A 269 -10.42 16.55 -6.59
CA ASP A 269 -10.80 15.57 -7.60
C ASP A 269 -12.24 15.87 -8.09
N ALA A 270 -12.45 15.80 -9.39
CA ALA A 270 -13.74 16.07 -10.05
C ALA A 270 -14.03 15.07 -11.18
N ASP A 271 -13.32 13.95 -11.21
CA ASP A 271 -13.51 12.91 -12.22
C ASP A 271 -14.78 12.07 -11.94
N PRO A 272 -15.26 11.29 -12.93
CA PRO A 272 -16.48 10.49 -12.78
C PRO A 272 -16.46 9.51 -11.59
N THR A 273 -15.29 8.99 -11.21
CA THR A 273 -15.16 8.10 -10.03
C THR A 273 -15.48 8.87 -8.77
N GLN A 274 -14.92 10.06 -8.63
CA GLN A 274 -15.17 10.92 -7.48
C GLN A 274 -16.65 11.33 -7.41
N GLN A 275 -17.27 11.66 -8.54
CA GLN A 275 -18.71 11.97 -8.57
C GLN A 275 -19.56 10.76 -8.12
N ALA A 276 -19.26 9.56 -8.62
CA ALA A 276 -19.97 8.35 -8.22
C ALA A 276 -19.86 8.06 -6.71
N LEU A 277 -18.71 8.33 -6.09
CA LEU A 277 -18.51 8.18 -4.64
C LEU A 277 -19.32 9.22 -3.84
N VAL A 278 -19.39 10.47 -4.32
CA VAL A 278 -20.21 11.52 -3.70
C VAL A 278 -21.71 11.18 -3.82
N ASP A 279 -22.14 10.69 -4.98
CA ASP A 279 -23.53 10.26 -5.21
C ASP A 279 -23.88 9.05 -4.34
N ALA A 280 -22.96 8.10 -4.19
CA ALA A 280 -23.12 6.96 -3.29
C ALA A 280 -23.29 7.42 -1.83
N CYS A 281 -22.51 8.41 -1.36
CA CYS A 281 -22.75 9.01 -0.04
C CYS A 281 -24.15 9.63 0.07
N GLY A 282 -24.65 10.26 -0.99
CA GLY A 282 -26.01 10.82 -1.03
C GLY A 282 -27.13 9.79 -0.86
N ARG A 283 -26.88 8.53 -1.25
CA ARG A 283 -27.81 7.40 -1.08
C ARG A 283 -27.72 6.72 0.30
N MET A 284 -26.71 7.00 1.12
CA MET A 284 -26.50 6.38 2.44
C MET A 284 -27.34 7.02 3.56
N ARG A 285 -28.45 7.67 3.23
CA ARG A 285 -29.32 8.32 4.21
C ARG A 285 -30.36 7.34 4.75
#